data_AF-A0A7J6T430-F1
#
_entry.id   AF-A0A7J6T430-F1
#
_cell.length_a   1.000
_cell.length_b   1.000
_cell.length_c   1.000
_cell.angle_alpha   90.00
_cell.angle_beta   90.00
_cell.angle_gamma   90.00
#
_symmetry.space_group_name_H-M   'P 1'
#
loop_
_entity.id
_entity.type
_entity.pdbx_description
1 polymer ?
#
loop_
_entity_poly.entity_id
_entity_poly.type
_entity_poly.pdbx_seq_one_letter_code
_entity_poly.pdbx_strand_id
1 'polypeptide(L)'
;DSKREAAALARRAAQLEQEREEAVARGEIDLDGAEGWYRSMQVFEKKLAEAGLRIREVQNDGNCMFRSFADQLGYDADGPKDYKNARKAAVQYIRRHESIFEPFMEP
;
A
#
# COMPACT_ATOMS: atom_id res chain seq x y z
N ASP A 1 -0.06 -36.17 22.14
CA ASP A 1 0.66 -36.34 20.86
C ASP A 1 0.56 -35.06 20.00
N SER A 2 0.86 -33.90 20.61
CA SER A 2 0.60 -32.56 20.02
C SER A 2 1.39 -32.27 18.74
N LYS A 3 2.57 -32.88 18.57
CA LYS A 3 3.39 -32.73 17.37
C LYS A 3 2.74 -33.35 16.12
N ARG A 4 1.98 -34.44 16.28
CA ARG A 4 1.30 -35.12 15.17
C ARG A 4 0.08 -34.33 14.70
N GLU A 5 -0.67 -33.76 15.64
CA GLU A 5 -1.81 -32.88 15.36
C GLU A 5 -1.36 -31.59 14.64
N ALA A 6 -0.28 -30.96 15.12
CA ALA A 6 0.32 -29.80 14.45
C ALA A 6 0.77 -30.12 13.02
N ALA A 7 1.39 -31.29 12.80
CA ALA A 7 1.81 -31.73 11.47
C ALA A 7 0.62 -32.00 10.53
N ALA A 8 -0.48 -32.56 11.04
CA ALA A 8 -1.70 -32.79 10.26
C ALA A 8 -2.37 -31.46 9.86
N LEU A 9 -2.43 -30.49 10.78
CA LEU A 9 -2.96 -29.16 10.49
C LEU A 9 -2.12 -28.43 9.44
N ALA A 10 -0.79 -28.50 9.54
CA ALA A 10 0.12 -27.90 8.58
C ALA A 10 -0.05 -28.49 7.17
N ARG A 11 -0.23 -29.81 7.05
CA ARG A 11 -0.50 -30.48 5.76
C ARG A 11 -1.83 -30.03 5.15
N ARG A 12 -2.88 -29.88 5.97
CA ARG A 12 -4.17 -29.38 5.51
C ARG A 12 -4.09 -27.93 5.06
N ALA A 13 -3.36 -27.09 5.78
CA ALA A 13 -3.13 -25.69 5.40
C ALA A 13 -2.39 -25.61 4.05
N ALA A 14 -1.34 -26.41 3.86
CA ALA A 14 -0.60 -26.49 2.61
C ALA A 14 -1.47 -26.96 1.43
N GLN A 15 -2.34 -27.96 1.66
CA GLN A 15 -3.27 -28.43 0.62
C GLN A 15 -4.28 -27.34 0.21
N LEU A 16 -4.87 -26.63 1.18
CA LEU A 16 -5.80 -25.53 0.90
C LEU A 16 -5.12 -24.37 0.17
N GLU A 17 -3.85 -24.09 0.50
CA GLU A 17 -3.05 -23.09 -0.19
C GLU A 17 -2.80 -23.47 -1.64
N GLN A 18 -2.40 -24.73 -1.90
CA GLN A 18 -2.24 -25.25 -3.26
C GLN A 18 -3.54 -25.19 -4.07
N GLU A 19 -4.67 -25.64 -3.50
CA GLU A 19 -5.98 -25.59 -4.18
C GLU A 19 -6.38 -24.15 -4.54
N ARG A 20 -6.07 -23.18 -3.66
CA ARG A 20 -6.29 -21.75 -3.92
C ARG A 20 -5.39 -21.24 -5.04
N GLU A 21 -4.10 -21.58 -5.04
CA GLU A 21 -3.16 -21.20 -6.10
C GLU A 21 -3.61 -21.74 -7.46
N GLU A 22 -4.08 -22.98 -7.51
CA GLU A 22 -4.61 -23.58 -8.73
C GLU A 22 -5.90 -22.89 -9.20
N ALA A 23 -6.81 -22.53 -8.28
CA ALA A 23 -8.02 -21.78 -8.63
C ALA A 23 -7.71 -20.35 -9.15
N VAL A 24 -6.69 -19.69 -8.59
CA VAL A 24 -6.15 -18.43 -9.13
C VAL A 24 -5.58 -18.65 -10.53
N ALA A 25 -4.77 -19.69 -10.74
CA ALA A 25 -4.17 -19.99 -12.05
C ALA A 25 -5.22 -20.35 -13.12
N ARG A 26 -6.36 -20.96 -12.72
CA ARG A 26 -7.52 -21.21 -13.60
C ARG A 26 -8.39 -19.97 -13.84
N GLY A 27 -8.11 -18.84 -13.17
CA GLY A 27 -8.92 -17.62 -13.26
C GLY A 27 -10.29 -17.72 -12.58
N GLU A 28 -10.49 -18.72 -11.72
CA GLU A 28 -11.71 -18.88 -10.91
C GLU A 28 -11.73 -17.92 -9.71
N ILE A 29 -10.54 -17.47 -9.29
CA ILE A 29 -10.35 -16.43 -8.28
C ILE A 29 -9.70 -15.23 -8.96
N ASP A 30 -10.45 -14.14 -9.02
CA ASP A 30 -9.94 -12.86 -9.49
C ASP A 30 -9.21 -12.13 -8.36
N LEU A 31 -7.87 -12.17 -8.40
CA LEU A 31 -7.03 -11.45 -7.44
C LEU A 31 -6.93 -9.95 -7.76
N ASP A 32 -7.14 -9.57 -9.02
CA ASP A 32 -6.89 -8.22 -9.51
C ASP A 32 -8.18 -7.40 -9.64
N GLY A 33 -9.34 -8.06 -9.70
CA GLY A 33 -10.65 -7.42 -9.70
C GLY A 33 -11.13 -6.98 -8.32
N ALA A 34 -12.38 -6.50 -8.29
CA ALA A 34 -12.95 -5.81 -7.13
C ALA A 34 -12.92 -6.66 -5.85
N GLU A 35 -13.14 -7.98 -5.97
CA GLU A 35 -13.13 -8.88 -4.81
C GLU A 35 -11.70 -9.09 -4.26
N GLY A 36 -10.73 -9.31 -5.14
CA GLY A 36 -9.32 -9.44 -4.77
C GLY A 36 -8.75 -8.16 -4.16
N TRP A 37 -9.10 -7.00 -4.73
CA TRP A 37 -8.77 -5.70 -4.16
C TRP A 37 -9.39 -5.49 -2.78
N TYR A 38 -10.70 -5.78 -2.61
CA TYR A 38 -11.39 -5.61 -1.33
C TYR A 38 -10.76 -6.48 -0.23
N ARG A 39 -10.48 -7.75 -0.51
CA ARG A 39 -9.77 -8.64 0.43
C ARG A 39 -8.38 -8.10 0.79
N SER A 40 -7.64 -7.63 -0.21
CA SER A 40 -6.31 -7.05 0.00
C SER A 40 -6.38 -5.79 0.88
N MET A 41 -7.38 -4.94 0.66
CA MET A 41 -7.62 -3.75 1.48
C MET A 41 -7.96 -4.12 2.93
N GLN A 42 -8.83 -5.11 3.17
CA GLN A 42 -9.15 -5.57 4.52
C GLN A 42 -7.91 -6.10 5.27
N VAL A 43 -7.06 -6.87 4.59
CA VAL A 43 -5.80 -7.36 5.16
C VAL A 43 -4.86 -6.20 5.48
N PHE A 44 -4.80 -5.19 4.60
CA PHE A 44 -3.97 -4.01 4.81
C PHE A 44 -4.45 -3.15 5.99
N GLU A 45 -5.75 -2.87 6.07
CA GLU A 45 -6.36 -2.14 7.19
C GLU A 45 -6.14 -2.84 8.52
N LYS A 46 -6.28 -4.17 8.56
CA LYS A 46 -6.00 -4.95 9.77
C LYS A 46 -4.55 -4.77 10.23
N LYS A 47 -3.58 -4.88 9.31
CA LYS A 47 -2.15 -4.68 9.64
C LYS A 47 -1.86 -3.26 10.13
N LEU A 48 -2.51 -2.26 9.55
CA LEU A 48 -2.38 -0.88 10.01
C LEU A 48 -2.96 -0.71 11.42
N ALA A 49 -4.15 -1.26 11.69
CA ALA A 49 -4.78 -1.19 12.99
C ALA A 49 -3.94 -1.87 14.09
N GLU A 50 -3.32 -3.01 13.80
CA GLU A 50 -2.37 -3.69 14.69
C GLU A 50 -1.15 -2.81 15.03
N ALA A 51 -0.76 -1.92 14.12
CA ALA A 51 0.30 -0.92 14.33
C ALA A 51 -0.22 0.41 14.93
N GLY A 52 -1.50 0.52 15.28
CA GLY A 52 -2.11 1.77 15.75
C GLY A 52 -2.30 2.83 14.67
N LEU A 53 -2.27 2.44 13.40
CA LEU A 53 -2.44 3.29 12.23
C LEU A 53 -3.81 3.07 11.57
N ARG A 54 -4.21 4.00 10.71
CA ARG A 54 -5.44 3.89 9.91
C ARG A 54 -5.25 4.50 8.53
N ILE A 55 -6.04 4.03 7.57
CA ILE A 55 -6.12 4.67 6.25
C ILE A 55 -6.95 5.94 6.38
N ARG A 56 -6.46 7.02 5.77
CA ARG A 56 -7.24 8.23 5.53
C ARG A 56 -7.33 8.44 4.04
N GLU A 57 -8.53 8.30 3.50
CA GLU A 57 -8.77 8.49 2.08
C GLU A 57 -8.50 9.94 1.67
N VAL A 58 -7.88 10.10 0.51
CA VAL A 58 -7.71 11.37 -0.20
C VAL A 58 -8.37 11.27 -1.56
N GLN A 59 -8.63 12.41 -2.19
CA GLN A 59 -9.16 12.45 -3.55
C GLN A 59 -8.27 11.64 -4.51
N ASN A 60 -8.90 10.75 -5.28
CA ASN A 60 -8.26 9.79 -6.19
C ASN A 60 -7.90 10.43 -7.55
N ASP A 61 -7.23 11.58 -7.51
CA ASP A 61 -6.75 12.31 -8.68
C ASP A 61 -5.21 12.21 -8.83
N GLY A 62 -4.66 12.78 -9.90
CA GLY A 62 -3.21 12.85 -10.12
C GLY A 62 -2.44 13.70 -9.08
N ASN A 63 -3.10 14.22 -8.05
CA ASN A 63 -2.47 14.92 -6.94
C ASN A 63 -2.47 14.07 -5.65
N CYS A 64 -3.00 12.84 -5.66
CA CYS A 64 -3.20 12.00 -4.47
C CYS A 64 -1.95 11.86 -3.60
N MET A 65 -0.76 11.72 -4.20
CA MET A 65 0.51 11.66 -3.49
C MET A 65 0.78 12.95 -2.69
N PHE A 66 0.66 14.11 -3.33
CA PHE A 66 0.88 15.40 -2.67
C PHE A 66 -0.23 15.74 -1.66
N ARG A 67 -1.46 15.28 -1.88
CA ARG A 67 -2.55 15.38 -0.91
C ARG A 67 -2.26 14.57 0.34
N SER A 68 -1.77 13.34 0.18
CA SER A 68 -1.37 12.47 1.29
C SER A 68 -0.22 13.08 2.08
N PHE A 69 0.79 13.64 1.41
CA PHE A 69 1.89 14.33 2.10
C PHE A 69 1.46 15.62 2.79
N ALA A 70 0.65 16.46 2.15
CA ALA A 70 0.14 17.68 2.78
C ALA A 70 -0.75 17.35 4.00
N ASP A 71 -1.48 16.24 3.94
CA ASP A 71 -2.27 15.77 5.07
C ASP A 71 -1.40 15.42 6.28
N GLN A 72 -0.31 14.68 6.06
CA GLN A 72 0.59 14.24 7.13
C GLN A 72 1.51 15.35 7.63
N LEU A 73 2.06 16.19 6.74
CA LEU A 73 2.96 17.28 7.10
C LEU A 73 2.22 18.52 7.61
N GLY A 74 0.97 18.73 7.19
CA GLY A 74 0.16 19.87 7.60
C GLY A 74 -0.22 19.85 9.09
N TYR A 75 -0.08 18.70 9.76
CA TYR A 75 -0.16 18.58 11.21
C TYR A 75 0.94 19.38 11.93
N ASP A 76 2.11 19.53 11.29
CA ASP A 76 3.16 20.39 11.79
C ASP A 76 2.91 21.85 11.39
N ALA A 77 3.17 22.78 12.31
CA ALA A 77 2.93 24.21 12.10
C ALA A 77 3.64 24.74 10.84
N ASP A 78 4.80 24.18 10.51
CA ASP A 78 5.68 24.64 9.43
C ASP A 78 5.52 23.84 8.11
N GLY A 79 4.67 22.81 8.08
CA GLY A 79 4.46 21.98 6.88
C GLY A 79 3.56 22.62 5.81
N PRO A 80 3.63 22.15 4.55
CA PRO A 80 2.76 22.63 3.47
C PRO A 80 1.29 22.40 3.81
N LYS A 81 0.50 23.48 3.80
CA LYS A 81 -0.92 23.46 4.19
C LYS A 81 -1.87 22.87 3.16
N ASP A 82 -1.41 22.71 1.92
CA ASP A 82 -2.17 22.06 0.86
C ASP A 82 -1.25 21.32 -0.13
N TYR A 83 -1.87 20.50 -0.98
CA TYR A 83 -1.16 19.71 -1.98
C TYR A 83 -0.42 20.58 -3.02
N LYS A 84 -0.88 21.82 -3.26
CA LYS A 84 -0.26 22.74 -4.22
C LYS A 84 1.09 23.22 -3.70
N ASN A 85 1.14 23.62 -2.43
CA ASN A 85 2.35 24.02 -1.75
C ASN A 85 3.30 22.84 -1.56
N ALA A 86 2.78 21.65 -1.21
CA ALA A 86 3.59 20.43 -1.12
C ALA A 86 4.26 20.11 -2.47
N ARG A 87 3.49 20.12 -3.56
CA ARG A 87 4.03 19.93 -4.91
C ARG A 87 5.06 20.98 -5.28
N LYS A 88 4.77 22.26 -5.03
CA LYS A 88 5.68 23.37 -5.36
C LYS A 88 7.01 23.22 -4.60
N ALA A 89 6.96 22.91 -3.31
CA ALA A 89 8.14 22.70 -2.48
C ALA A 89 8.97 21.51 -2.98
N ALA A 90 8.32 20.37 -3.29
CA ALA A 90 9.01 19.20 -3.82
C ALA A 90 9.74 19.49 -5.14
N VAL A 91 9.07 20.11 -6.11
CA VAL A 91 9.68 20.45 -7.41
C VAL A 91 10.81 21.47 -7.27
N GLN A 92 10.64 22.48 -6.39
CA GLN A 92 11.71 23.44 -6.10
C GLN A 92 12.93 22.76 -5.48
N TYR A 93 12.72 21.79 -4.59
CA TYR A 93 13.80 21.02 -3.99
C TYR A 93 14.54 20.18 -5.04
N ILE A 94 13.80 19.47 -5.89
CA ILE A 94 14.36 18.67 -6.99
C ILE A 94 15.25 19.53 -7.89
N ARG A 95 14.75 20.69 -8.35
CA ARG A 95 15.50 21.62 -9.22
C ARG A 95 16.78 22.15 -8.57
N ARG A 96 16.79 22.34 -7.26
CA ARG A 96 17.99 22.81 -6.52
C ARG A 96 19.03 21.71 -6.32
N HIS A 97 18.65 20.44 -6.49
CA HIS A 97 19.49 19.27 -6.24
C HIS A 97 19.49 18.33 -7.46
N GLU A 98 19.52 18.92 -8.66
CA GLU A 98 19.32 18.21 -9.93
C GLU A 98 20.18 16.95 -10.06
N SER A 99 21.49 17.04 -9.78
CA SER A 99 22.42 15.90 -9.83
C SER A 99 22.00 14.69 -8.99
N ILE A 100 21.22 14.89 -7.92
CA ILE A 100 20.70 13.81 -7.07
C ILE A 100 19.49 13.14 -7.73
N PHE A 101 18.68 13.93 -8.44
CA PHE A 101 17.41 13.48 -9.01
C PHE A 101 17.51 13.06 -10.48
N GLU A 102 18.53 13.50 -11.21
CA GLU A 102 18.78 13.16 -12.61
C GLU A 102 18.71 11.64 -12.87
N PRO A 103 19.31 10.75 -12.05
CA PRO A 103 19.22 9.30 -12.28
C PRO A 103 17.80 8.71 -12.16
N PHE A 104 16.85 9.46 -11.58
CA PHE A 104 15.45 9.03 -11.39
C PHE A 104 14.50 9.63 -12.44
N MET A 105 15.00 10.48 -13.34
CA MET A 105 14.19 11.10 -14.38
C MET A 105 14.30 10.30 -15.68
N GLU A 106 13.21 10.25 -16.43
CA GLU A 106 13.26 9.74 -17.80
C GLU A 106 14.14 10.67 -18.66
N PRO A 107 15.02 10.11 -19.52
CA PRO A 107 15.87 10.89 -20.41
C PRO A 107 15.11 11.79 -21.40
#